data_AF-A0A957M256-F1
#
_entry.id   AF-A0A957M256-F1
#
_cell.length_a   1.000
_cell.length_b   1.000
_cell.length_c   1.000
_cell.angle_alpha   90.00
_cell.angle_beta   90.00
_cell.angle_gamma   90.00
#
_symmetry.space_group_name_H-M   'P 1'
#
loop_
_entity.id
_entity.type
_entity.pdbx_description
1 polymer ?
#
loop_
_entity_poly.entity_id
_entity_poly.type
_entity_poly.pdbx_seq_one_letter_code
_entity_poly.pdbx_strand_id
1 'polypeptide(L)'
;MSPRAGLDRDAVVAAAVDLVNREGAGALSLKRLAGELGVQTPSLYNHVDGLPGLQRELTLLNARLLGDALTAAAIGKAGPAAIAALMDAYREYIKANPGLYLYAVRPAALDAPHDAERAQAETRIVMVAVAVVNSFGLTGDDAIHAVR
;
A
#
# COMPACT_ATOMS: atom_id res chain seq x y z
N MET A 1 10.60 -19.09 -28.69
CA MET A 1 9.46 -19.21 -27.75
C MET A 1 10.03 -19.16 -26.35
N SER A 2 9.93 -18.02 -25.67
CA SER A 2 10.43 -17.88 -24.30
C SER A 2 9.44 -18.55 -23.34
N PRO A 3 9.91 -19.19 -22.25
CA PRO A 3 9.02 -19.86 -21.31
C PRO A 3 8.13 -18.79 -20.69
N ARG A 4 6.81 -18.99 -20.73
CA ARG A 4 5.90 -18.16 -19.92
C ARG A 4 6.30 -18.39 -18.47
N ALA A 5 6.92 -17.38 -17.84
CA ALA A 5 6.95 -17.30 -16.39
C ALA A 5 5.52 -17.57 -15.93
N GLY A 6 5.34 -18.61 -15.13
CA GLY A 6 4.01 -19.06 -14.70
C GLY A 6 3.28 -17.88 -14.08
N LEU A 7 2.00 -17.75 -14.42
CA LEU A 7 1.16 -16.79 -13.72
C LEU A 7 1.13 -17.21 -12.26
N ASP A 8 1.50 -16.29 -11.37
CA ASP A 8 1.39 -16.45 -9.93
C ASP A 8 0.68 -15.24 -9.32
N ARG A 9 0.43 -15.33 -8.02
CA ARG A 9 -0.28 -14.30 -7.27
C ARG A 9 0.45 -12.96 -7.29
N ASP A 10 1.78 -12.97 -7.18
CA ASP A 10 2.58 -11.75 -7.14
C ASP A 10 2.57 -11.05 -8.50
N ALA A 11 2.66 -11.79 -9.60
CA ALA A 11 2.53 -11.25 -10.95
C ALA A 11 1.15 -10.64 -11.21
N VAL A 12 0.06 -11.26 -10.71
CA VAL A 12 -1.29 -10.72 -10.81
C VAL A 12 -1.42 -9.40 -10.03
N VAL A 13 -0.90 -9.35 -8.81
CA VAL A 13 -0.93 -8.14 -7.99
C VAL A 13 -0.07 -7.03 -8.60
N ALA A 14 1.13 -7.33 -9.09
CA ALA A 14 2.00 -6.37 -9.76
C ALA A 14 1.33 -5.75 -10.99
N ALA A 15 0.73 -6.57 -11.86
CA ALA A 15 0.00 -6.07 -13.03
C ALA A 15 -1.23 -5.22 -12.63
N ALA A 16 -1.89 -5.56 -11.52
CA ALA A 16 -2.98 -4.74 -10.99
C ALA A 16 -2.49 -3.38 -10.47
N VAL A 17 -1.34 -3.34 -9.79
CA VAL A 17 -0.67 -2.10 -9.34
C VAL A 17 -0.33 -1.21 -10.53
N ASP A 18 0.29 -1.77 -11.56
CA ASP A 18 0.65 -1.04 -12.78
C ASP A 18 -0.60 -0.46 -13.47
N LEU A 19 -1.67 -1.26 -13.55
CA LEU A 19 -2.95 -0.83 -14.12
C LEU A 19 -3.55 0.36 -13.34
N VAL A 20 -3.62 0.28 -12.00
CA VAL A 20 -4.21 1.38 -11.21
C VAL A 20 -3.31 2.62 -11.20
N ASN A 21 -1.99 2.47 -11.22
CA ASN A 21 -1.05 3.59 -11.32
C ASN A 21 -1.20 4.34 -12.66
N ARG A 22 -1.43 3.62 -13.76
CA ARG A 22 -1.54 4.21 -15.10
C ARG A 22 -2.93 4.75 -15.43
N GLU A 23 -3.98 3.99 -15.09
CA GLU A 23 -5.35 4.25 -15.56
C GLU A 23 -6.30 4.64 -14.41
N GLY A 24 -5.79 4.66 -13.18
CA GLY A 24 -6.57 4.99 -12.00
C GLY A 24 -7.38 3.81 -11.45
N ALA A 25 -7.90 4.02 -10.25
CA ALA A 25 -8.52 2.97 -9.46
C ALA A 25 -9.88 2.45 -10.01
N GLY A 26 -10.49 3.15 -10.97
CA GLY A 26 -11.70 2.73 -11.67
C GLY A 26 -11.47 1.72 -12.79
N ALA A 27 -10.23 1.62 -13.29
CA ALA A 27 -9.89 0.68 -14.38
C ALA A 27 -9.77 -0.77 -13.90
N LEU A 28 -9.68 -1.00 -12.58
CA LEU A 28 -9.44 -2.31 -12.01
C LEU A 28 -10.67 -3.22 -12.16
N SER A 29 -10.55 -4.23 -13.03
CA SER A 29 -11.48 -5.35 -13.12
C SER A 29 -10.72 -6.62 -13.52
N LEU A 30 -11.22 -7.79 -13.13
CA LEU A 30 -10.61 -9.07 -13.50
C LEU A 30 -10.55 -9.27 -15.03
N LYS A 31 -11.55 -8.75 -15.76
CA LYS A 31 -11.54 -8.80 -17.23
C LYS A 31 -10.42 -7.95 -17.82
N ARG A 32 -10.26 -6.70 -17.37
CA ARG A 32 -9.19 -5.81 -17.85
C ARG A 32 -7.82 -6.37 -17.51
N LEU A 33 -7.66 -6.88 -16.29
CA LEU A 33 -6.41 -7.46 -15.81
C LEU A 33 -6.04 -8.75 -16.56
N ALA A 34 -7.01 -9.63 -16.83
CA ALA A 34 -6.79 -10.83 -17.64
C ALA A 34 -6.33 -10.46 -19.07
N GLY A 35 -6.92 -9.42 -19.65
CA GLY A 35 -6.49 -8.87 -20.95
C GLY A 35 -5.06 -8.33 -20.92
N GLU A 36 -4.68 -7.61 -19.86
CA GLU A 36 -3.32 -7.10 -19.67
C GLU A 36 -2.28 -8.23 -19.57
N LEU A 37 -2.65 -9.31 -18.86
CA LEU A 37 -1.80 -10.48 -18.64
C LEU A 37 -1.81 -11.48 -19.80
N GLY A 38 -2.67 -11.28 -20.81
CA GLY A 38 -2.82 -12.20 -21.94
C GLY A 38 -3.37 -13.57 -21.54
N VAL A 39 -4.20 -13.63 -20.49
CA VAL A 39 -4.82 -14.86 -19.98
C VAL A 39 -6.34 -14.77 -20.00
N GLN A 40 -7.01 -15.89 -19.75
CA GLN A 40 -8.46 -15.91 -19.60
C GLN A 40 -8.85 -15.50 -18.18
N THR A 41 -9.97 -14.80 -18.00
CA THR A 41 -10.44 -14.37 -16.67
C THR A 41 -10.57 -15.52 -15.66
N PRO A 42 -11.07 -16.73 -16.02
CA PRO A 42 -11.07 -17.89 -15.12
C PRO A 42 -9.69 -18.26 -14.57
N SER A 43 -8.60 -18.03 -15.32
CA SER A 43 -7.25 -18.33 -14.87
C SER A 43 -6.82 -17.49 -13.66
N LEU A 44 -7.34 -16.27 -13.52
CA LEU A 44 -7.02 -15.39 -12.38
C LEU A 44 -7.55 -15.93 -11.05
N TYR A 45 -8.68 -16.66 -11.06
CA TYR A 45 -9.27 -17.22 -9.85
C TYR A 45 -8.42 -18.31 -9.19
N ASN A 46 -7.44 -18.86 -9.91
CA ASN A 46 -6.45 -19.78 -9.33
C ASN A 46 -5.39 -19.06 -8.48
N HIS A 47 -5.33 -17.73 -8.55
CA HIS A 47 -4.27 -16.92 -7.94
C HIS A 47 -4.82 -15.85 -6.98
N VAL A 48 -6.06 -15.41 -7.17
CA VAL A 48 -6.72 -14.40 -6.32
C VAL A 48 -8.18 -14.78 -6.07
N ASP A 49 -8.69 -14.39 -4.90
CA ASP A 49 -10.09 -14.60 -4.48
C ASP A 49 -11.03 -13.59 -5.14
N GLY A 50 -11.04 -13.60 -6.47
CA GLY A 50 -11.78 -12.67 -7.29
C GLY A 50 -11.33 -11.21 -7.11
N LEU A 51 -12.25 -10.29 -7.42
CA LEU A 51 -11.96 -8.86 -7.28
C LEU A 51 -11.73 -8.49 -5.81
N PRO A 52 -12.60 -8.84 -4.83
CA PRO A 52 -12.39 -8.46 -3.43
C PRO A 52 -11.04 -8.92 -2.86
N GLY A 53 -10.61 -10.14 -3.17
CA GLY A 53 -9.27 -10.63 -2.79
C GLY A 53 -8.16 -9.77 -3.38
N LEU A 54 -8.24 -9.44 -4.66
CA LEU A 54 -7.27 -8.54 -5.30
C LEU A 54 -7.28 -7.13 -4.67
N GLN A 55 -8.46 -6.59 -4.35
CA GLN A 55 -8.58 -5.28 -3.70
C GLN A 55 -7.91 -5.25 -2.33
N ARG A 56 -8.08 -6.33 -1.53
CA ARG A 56 -7.39 -6.54 -0.26
C ARG A 56 -5.87 -6.56 -0.45
N GLU A 57 -5.37 -7.26 -1.47
CA GLU A 57 -3.93 -7.31 -1.73
C GLU A 57 -3.34 -5.94 -2.06
N LEU A 58 -4.06 -5.13 -2.84
CA LEU A 58 -3.64 -3.77 -3.16
C LEU A 58 -3.56 -2.89 -1.91
N THR A 59 -4.56 -2.95 -1.02
CA THR A 59 -4.55 -2.14 0.20
C THR A 59 -3.46 -2.60 1.18
N LEU A 60 -3.26 -3.90 1.34
CA LEU A 60 -2.18 -4.47 2.15
C LEU A 60 -0.81 -4.08 1.59
N LEU A 61 -0.61 -4.21 0.27
CA LEU A 61 0.65 -3.84 -0.38
C LEU A 61 0.95 -2.35 -0.20
N ASN A 62 -0.06 -1.48 -0.35
CA ASN A 62 0.09 -0.05 -0.09
C ASN A 62 0.58 0.22 1.34
N ALA A 63 -0.05 -0.41 2.35
CA ALA A 63 0.34 -0.22 3.74
C ALA A 63 1.77 -0.71 4.01
N ARG A 64 2.17 -1.84 3.42
CA ARG A 64 3.54 -2.37 3.53
C ARG A 64 4.59 -1.45 2.93
N LEU A 65 4.41 -1.08 1.66
CA LEU A 65 5.37 -0.25 0.94
C LEU A 65 5.53 1.12 1.60
N LEU A 66 4.42 1.75 2.00
CA LEU A 66 4.46 3.01 2.71
C LEU A 66 5.14 2.85 4.08
N GLY A 67 4.77 1.82 4.86
CA GLY A 67 5.38 1.55 6.16
C GLY A 67 6.89 1.31 6.08
N ASP A 68 7.36 0.59 5.07
CA ASP A 68 8.78 0.35 4.84
C ASP A 68 9.52 1.63 4.44
N ALA A 69 8.96 2.44 3.54
CA ALA A 69 9.53 3.72 3.13
C ALA A 69 9.67 4.68 4.31
N LEU A 70 8.62 4.82 5.13
CA LEU A 70 8.65 5.69 6.31
C LEU A 70 9.60 5.16 7.39
N THR A 71 9.63 3.84 7.61
CA THR A 71 10.57 3.22 8.56
C THR A 71 12.01 3.55 8.15
N ALA A 72 12.37 3.31 6.88
CA ALA A 72 13.70 3.57 6.38
C ALA A 72 14.09 5.05 6.50
N ALA A 73 13.15 5.96 6.21
CA ALA A 73 13.37 7.39 6.31
C ALA A 73 13.61 7.87 7.76
N ALA A 74 12.99 7.21 8.75
CA ALA A 74 13.11 7.58 10.15
C ALA A 74 14.39 7.06 10.83
N ILE A 75 15.06 6.04 10.29
CA ILE A 75 16.25 5.43 10.90
C ILE A 75 17.32 6.50 11.18
N GLY A 76 17.78 6.53 12.44
CA GLY A 76 18.87 7.38 12.90
C GLY A 76 18.54 8.88 13.00
N LYS A 77 17.26 9.26 12.89
CA LYS A 77 16.82 10.67 12.94
C LYS A 77 15.92 10.94 14.14
N ALA A 78 15.94 12.18 14.61
CA ALA A 78 15.07 12.68 15.68
C ALA A 78 14.69 14.15 15.43
N GLY A 79 13.68 14.63 16.15
CA GLY A 79 13.22 16.01 16.13
C GLY A 79 12.80 16.48 14.72
N PRO A 80 13.02 17.76 14.38
CA PRO A 80 12.60 18.32 13.10
C PRO A 80 13.14 17.60 11.87
N ALA A 81 14.36 17.05 11.95
CA ALA A 81 14.98 16.30 10.85
C ALA A 81 14.26 14.97 10.57
N ALA A 82 13.70 14.32 11.61
CA ALA A 82 12.90 13.11 11.43
C ALA A 82 11.56 13.41 10.76
N ILE A 83 10.90 14.52 11.15
CA ILE A 83 9.65 14.96 10.48
C ILE A 83 9.91 15.25 9.01
N ALA A 84 10.94 16.05 8.69
CA ALA A 84 11.27 16.38 7.31
C ALA A 84 11.50 15.12 6.46
N ALA A 85 12.33 14.19 6.97
CA ALA A 85 12.60 12.93 6.27
C ALA A 85 11.34 12.07 6.06
N LEU A 86 10.45 12.01 7.06
CA LEU A 86 9.17 11.30 6.91
C LEU A 86 8.28 11.93 5.83
N MET A 87 8.16 13.26 5.84
CA MET A 87 7.32 13.98 4.87
C MET A 87 7.86 13.87 3.44
N ASP A 88 9.18 13.89 3.29
CA ASP A 88 9.84 13.67 2.00
C ASP A 88 9.59 12.25 1.49
N ALA A 89 9.81 11.24 2.33
CA ALA A 89 9.56 9.84 1.98
C ALA A 89 8.08 9.56 1.67
N TYR A 90 7.17 10.13 2.45
CA TYR A 90 5.73 10.06 2.21
C TYR A 90 5.38 10.61 0.82
N ARG A 91 5.91 11.81 0.50
CA ARG A 91 5.69 12.47 -0.79
C ARG A 91 6.30 11.68 -1.95
N GLU A 92 7.50 11.16 -1.79
CA GLU A 92 8.17 10.34 -2.81
C GLU A 92 7.42 9.04 -3.09
N TYR A 93 6.95 8.38 -2.04
CA TYR A 93 6.13 7.17 -2.18
C TYR A 93 4.86 7.44 -2.99
N ILE A 94 4.12 8.51 -2.68
CA ILE A 94 2.89 8.87 -3.41
C ILE A 94 3.20 9.20 -4.88
N LYS A 95 4.31 9.89 -5.15
CA LYS A 95 4.73 10.20 -6.53
C LYS A 95 5.09 8.94 -7.32
N ALA A 96 5.70 7.96 -6.66
CA ALA A 96 6.06 6.69 -7.29
C ALA A 96 4.85 5.75 -7.47
N ASN A 97 3.85 5.84 -6.59
CA ASN A 97 2.71 4.93 -6.53
C ASN A 97 1.35 5.67 -6.46
N PRO A 98 1.06 6.62 -7.37
CA PRO A 98 -0.08 7.51 -7.21
C PRO A 98 -1.41 6.77 -7.25
N GLY A 99 -1.56 5.80 -8.15
CA GLY A 99 -2.81 5.04 -8.29
C GLY A 99 -3.02 4.03 -7.17
N LEU A 100 -1.95 3.35 -6.73
CA LEU A 100 -2.02 2.43 -5.59
C LEU A 100 -2.34 3.17 -4.28
N TYR A 101 -1.70 4.31 -4.03
CA TYR A 101 -1.99 5.14 -2.87
C TYR A 101 -3.44 5.66 -2.92
N LEU A 102 -3.85 6.27 -4.04
CA LEU A 102 -5.21 6.75 -4.20
C LEU A 102 -6.23 5.63 -4.05
N TYR A 103 -5.95 4.44 -4.58
CA TYR A 103 -6.79 3.26 -4.44
C TYR A 103 -7.07 2.94 -2.97
N ALA A 104 -6.01 2.93 -2.15
CA ALA A 104 -6.05 2.51 -0.75
C ALA A 104 -6.71 3.52 0.20
N VAL A 105 -6.75 4.80 -0.15
CA VAL A 105 -7.38 5.86 0.67
C VAL A 105 -8.81 6.21 0.24
N ARG A 106 -9.41 5.46 -0.69
CA ARG A 106 -10.83 5.66 -1.06
C ARG A 106 -11.74 5.22 0.08
N PRO A 107 -12.93 5.85 0.24
CA PRO A 107 -13.90 5.45 1.27
C PRO A 107 -14.16 3.94 1.29
N ALA A 108 -14.45 3.35 0.13
CA ALA A 108 -14.69 1.90 0.01
C ALA A 108 -13.51 1.02 0.47
N ALA A 109 -12.26 1.49 0.37
CA ALA A 109 -11.09 0.75 0.83
C ALA A 109 -10.85 0.92 2.34
N LEU A 110 -11.18 2.10 2.88
CA LEU A 110 -11.11 2.40 4.31
C LEU A 110 -12.23 1.72 5.11
N ASP A 111 -13.41 1.55 4.51
CA ASP A 111 -14.57 0.90 5.11
C ASP A 111 -14.55 -0.63 4.96
N ALA A 112 -13.69 -1.16 4.07
CA ALA A 112 -13.57 -2.60 3.87
C ALA A 112 -13.07 -3.27 5.16
N PRO A 113 -13.48 -4.51 5.48
CA PRO A 113 -12.97 -5.22 6.66
C PRO A 113 -11.44 -5.30 6.68
N HIS A 114 -10.84 -4.97 7.82
CA HIS A 114 -9.41 -5.17 8.04
C HIS A 114 -9.20 -6.55 8.64
N ASP A 115 -8.34 -7.36 8.03
CA ASP A 115 -7.79 -8.52 8.71
C ASP A 115 -6.56 -8.15 9.54
N ALA A 116 -6.09 -9.11 10.32
CA ALA A 116 -4.95 -8.93 11.23
C ALA A 116 -3.67 -8.49 10.48
N GLU A 117 -3.46 -8.97 9.26
CA GLU A 117 -2.26 -8.68 8.47
C GLU A 117 -2.25 -7.22 7.99
N ARG A 118 -3.38 -6.75 7.44
CA ARG A 118 -3.55 -5.36 7.05
C ARG A 118 -3.47 -4.42 8.25
N ALA A 119 -4.16 -4.74 9.35
CA ALA A 119 -4.13 -3.96 10.57
C ALA A 119 -2.70 -3.84 11.15
N GLN A 120 -1.90 -4.91 11.08
CA GLN A 120 -0.51 -4.88 11.50
C GLN A 120 0.35 -3.96 10.60
N ALA A 121 0.16 -4.02 9.28
CA ALA A 121 0.88 -3.15 8.34
C ALA A 121 0.54 -1.66 8.55
N GLU A 122 -0.74 -1.33 8.76
CA GLU A 122 -1.19 0.02 9.07
C GLU A 122 -0.68 0.51 10.44
N THR A 123 -0.69 -0.37 11.45
CA THR A 123 -0.13 -0.08 12.77
C THR A 123 1.34 0.32 12.67
N ARG A 124 2.11 -0.33 11.78
CA ARG A 124 3.53 0.02 11.57
C ARG A 124 3.70 1.46 11.08
N ILE A 125 2.84 1.93 10.17
CA ILE A 125 2.84 3.32 9.69
C ILE A 125 2.63 4.28 10.87
N VAL A 126 1.60 4.02 11.69
CA VAL A 126 1.28 4.84 12.87
C VAL A 126 2.42 4.85 13.88
N MET A 127 3.01 3.68 14.15
CA MET A 127 4.12 3.56 15.11
C MET A 127 5.36 4.33 14.70
N VAL A 128 5.66 4.45 13.40
CA VAL A 128 6.75 5.29 12.91
C VAL A 128 6.45 6.77 13.15
N ALA A 129 5.22 7.21 12.88
CA ALA A 129 4.81 8.59 13.16
C ALA A 129 4.87 8.92 14.66
N VAL A 130 4.35 8.02 15.51
CA VAL A 130 4.42 8.15 16.98
C VAL A 130 5.87 8.19 17.46
N ALA A 131 6.76 7.35 16.93
CA ALA A 131 8.18 7.37 17.31
C ALA A 131 8.85 8.72 17.00
N VAL A 132 8.50 9.34 15.87
CA VAL A 132 9.00 10.67 15.52
C VAL A 132 8.40 11.75 16.40
N VAL A 133 7.12 11.70 16.72
CA VAL A 133 6.49 12.62 17.68
C VAL A 133 7.11 12.50 19.08
N ASN A 134 7.38 11.27 19.53
CA ASN A 134 8.05 11.03 20.82
C ASN A 134 9.44 11.65 20.90
N SER A 135 10.11 11.85 19.77
CA SER A 135 11.41 12.53 19.75
C SER A 135 11.36 14.01 20.12
N PHE A 136 10.16 14.60 20.18
CA PHE A 136 9.90 15.95 20.71
C PHE A 136 9.55 15.96 22.21
N GLY A 137 9.60 14.80 22.89
CA GLY A 137 9.22 14.67 24.30
C GLY A 137 7.72 14.56 24.54
N LEU A 138 6.91 14.50 23.48
CA LEU A 138 5.48 14.21 23.57
C LEU A 138 5.28 12.72 23.86
N THR A 139 4.39 12.37 24.80
CA THR A 139 4.13 10.97 25.18
C THR A 139 2.65 10.75 25.47
N GLY A 140 2.21 9.49 25.52
CA GLY A 140 0.82 9.14 25.86
C GLY A 140 -0.20 9.74 24.88
N ASP A 141 -1.30 10.25 25.41
CA ASP A 141 -2.41 10.81 24.62
C ASP A 141 -1.98 12.00 23.77
N ASP A 142 -1.00 12.80 24.22
CA ASP A 142 -0.49 13.95 23.46
C ASP A 142 0.22 13.51 22.18
N ALA A 143 0.92 12.37 22.22
CA ALA A 143 1.59 11.83 21.04
C ALA A 143 0.57 11.27 20.03
N ILE A 144 -0.49 10.61 20.51
CA ILE A 144 -1.56 10.08 19.64
C ILE A 144 -2.35 11.23 19.01
N HIS A 145 -2.69 12.28 19.78
CA HIS A 145 -3.38 13.46 19.27
C HIS A 145 -2.57 14.23 18.22
N ALA A 146 -1.24 14.24 18.33
CA ALA A 146 -0.40 14.88 17.32
C ALA A 146 -0.29 14.10 16.00
N VAL A 147 -0.59 12.80 16.01
CA VAL A 147 -0.55 11.91 14.82
C VAL A 147 -1.91 11.79 14.14
N ARG A 148 -3.01 11.97 14.88
CA ARG A 148 -4.39 11.90 14.38
C ARG A 148 -4.81 13.17 13.64
#